data_AF-A0A8J7U7A9-F1
#
_entry.id   AF-A0A8J7U7A9-F1
#
_cell.length_a   1.000
_cell.length_b   1.000
_cell.length_c   1.000
_cell.angle_alpha   90.00
_cell.angle_beta   90.00
_cell.angle_gamma   90.00
#
_symmetry.space_group_name_H-M   'P 1'
#
loop_
_entity.id
_entity.type
_entity.pdbx_description
1 polymer ?
#
loop_
_entity_poly.entity_id
_entity_poly.type
_entity_poly.pdbx_seq_one_letter_code
_entity_poly.pdbx_strand_id
1 'polypeptide(L)'
;MNESELRFLKSVYSEYYLKHSNLVEVPPPVGKREIGFVIGNEKVMRRHMSFQDNEAIRKYILNNLPWDAFHSCSVYEFPENPIDKKNIIWNEIAFDIDAKDLGCEGEVYWICDRCGEVLKKGLQKCPRCENELREVNFITSTCIEKTYEKAKELVFSLIEDFGISEKEIKIFYSGHMGFHVYVDAQVFREISQDERREIIDFLLLNELQPSLLVTFSQLQVKNIGVGRRVISNMIKIIESPTDYVFLDEISVKKIEQRKNELISSIKEGSLKLILSLLGQRILKRIIQEALSMSKIPIDPSVTLDEHRIIRMPGTLNSKS
;
A
#
# COMPACT_ATOMS: atom_id res chain seq x y z
N MET A 1 -9.59 22.84 16.98
CA MET A 1 -8.41 23.63 16.58
C MET A 1 -8.73 25.10 16.81
N ASN A 2 -7.97 25.78 17.64
CA ASN A 2 -8.18 27.20 17.91
C ASN A 2 -7.68 28.08 16.75
N GLU A 3 -7.99 29.37 16.78
CA GLU A 3 -7.64 30.28 15.69
C GLU A 3 -6.12 30.45 15.52
N SER A 4 -5.36 30.42 16.62
CA SER A 4 -3.89 30.53 16.57
C SER A 4 -3.23 29.31 15.92
N GLU A 5 -3.69 28.09 16.24
CA GLU A 5 -3.23 26.85 15.61
C GLU A 5 -3.56 26.85 14.12
N LEU A 6 -4.77 27.25 13.76
CA LEU A 6 -5.20 27.36 12.37
C LEU A 6 -4.31 28.34 11.59
N ARG A 7 -3.99 29.50 12.19
CA ARG A 7 -3.13 30.50 11.57
C ARG A 7 -1.72 29.98 11.37
N PHE A 8 -1.17 29.28 12.36
CA PHE A 8 0.13 28.62 12.27
C PHE A 8 0.18 27.55 11.18
N LEU A 9 -0.80 26.64 11.14
CA LEU A 9 -0.85 25.61 10.11
C LEU A 9 -0.99 26.21 8.71
N LYS A 10 -1.82 27.26 8.54
CA LYS A 10 -1.92 27.96 7.26
C LYS A 10 -0.60 28.63 6.86
N SER A 11 0.17 29.18 7.80
CA SER A 11 1.50 29.71 7.47
C SER A 11 2.48 28.63 7.03
N VAL A 12 2.45 27.44 7.67
CA VAL A 12 3.28 26.29 7.29
C VAL A 12 2.91 25.79 5.88
N TYR A 13 1.60 25.64 5.60
CA TYR A 13 1.12 25.22 4.28
C TYR A 13 1.51 26.25 3.20
N SER A 14 1.33 27.54 3.49
CA SER A 14 1.71 28.61 2.58
C SER A 14 3.20 28.59 2.28
N GLU A 15 4.06 28.48 3.31
CA GLU A 15 5.50 28.41 3.14
C GLU A 15 5.93 27.20 2.29
N TYR A 16 5.35 26.02 2.56
CA TYR A 16 5.62 24.82 1.79
C TYR A 16 5.28 25.01 0.30
N TYR A 17 4.05 25.44 0.00
CA TYR A 17 3.62 25.57 -1.39
C TYR A 17 4.32 26.74 -2.11
N LEU A 18 4.75 27.79 -1.41
CA LEU A 18 5.58 28.85 -2.00
C LEU A 18 6.96 28.33 -2.43
N LYS A 19 7.57 27.45 -1.62
CA LYS A 19 8.91 26.90 -1.88
C LYS A 19 8.92 25.67 -2.80
N HIS A 20 7.86 24.86 -2.76
CA HIS A 20 7.85 23.51 -3.31
C HIS A 20 6.67 23.24 -4.25
N SER A 21 5.95 24.27 -4.72
CA SER A 21 4.85 24.10 -5.69
C SER A 21 5.26 23.37 -6.97
N ASN A 22 6.53 23.41 -7.35
CA ASN A 22 7.06 22.68 -8.49
C ASN A 22 6.96 21.14 -8.34
N LEU A 23 6.87 20.63 -7.11
CA LEU A 23 6.67 19.20 -6.84
C LEU A 23 5.21 18.76 -7.08
N VAL A 24 4.27 19.70 -7.09
CA VAL A 24 2.86 19.41 -7.35
C VAL A 24 2.68 19.13 -8.83
N GLU A 25 2.30 17.90 -9.14
CA GLU A 25 2.13 17.44 -10.52
C GLU A 25 0.95 16.47 -10.64
N VAL A 26 0.13 16.73 -11.64
CA VAL A 26 -0.89 15.81 -12.13
C VAL A 26 -0.43 15.27 -13.48
N PRO A 27 -0.51 13.95 -13.71
CA PRO A 27 -0.12 13.36 -14.98
C PRO A 27 -0.98 13.89 -16.14
N PRO A 28 -0.41 14.04 -17.34
CA PRO A 28 -1.21 14.42 -18.51
C PRO A 28 -2.26 13.35 -18.86
N PRO A 29 -3.32 13.71 -19.58
CA PRO A 29 -3.78 15.08 -19.87
C PRO A 29 -4.49 15.72 -18.65
N VAL A 30 -3.93 16.80 -18.11
CA VAL A 30 -4.38 17.43 -16.85
C VAL A 30 -5.84 17.88 -16.92
N GLY A 31 -6.24 18.56 -18.00
CA GLY A 31 -7.61 19.07 -18.19
C GLY A 31 -8.69 18.01 -18.42
N LYS A 32 -8.30 16.73 -18.44
CA LYS A 32 -9.22 15.60 -18.55
C LYS A 32 -9.27 14.78 -17.25
N ARG A 33 -8.67 15.27 -16.17
CA ARG A 33 -8.72 14.62 -14.86
C ARG A 33 -9.62 15.38 -13.91
N GLU A 34 -10.34 14.64 -13.08
CA GLU A 34 -11.02 15.24 -11.95
C GLU A 34 -9.99 15.58 -10.88
N ILE A 35 -10.05 16.82 -10.39
CA ILE A 35 -9.28 17.29 -9.25
C ILE A 35 -10.23 17.48 -8.07
N GLY A 36 -9.73 17.16 -6.87
CA GLY A 36 -10.45 17.35 -5.63
C GLY A 36 -9.56 17.94 -4.54
N PHE A 37 -10.13 18.80 -3.71
CA PHE A 37 -9.43 19.43 -2.60
C PHE A 37 -10.23 19.36 -1.31
N VAL A 38 -9.57 19.08 -0.20
CA VAL A 38 -10.12 19.28 1.14
C VAL A 38 -9.76 20.68 1.60
N ILE A 39 -10.76 21.54 1.78
CA ILE A 39 -10.54 22.96 2.10
C ILE A 39 -11.41 23.43 3.26
N GLY A 40 -11.08 24.61 3.78
CA GLY A 40 -11.80 25.25 4.88
C GLY A 40 -11.53 24.59 6.23
N ASN A 41 -11.95 25.26 7.30
CA ASN A 41 -11.67 24.79 8.67
C ASN A 41 -12.42 23.49 9.00
N GLU A 42 -13.57 23.29 8.35
CA GLU A 42 -14.40 22.09 8.46
C GLU A 42 -13.87 20.90 7.66
N LYS A 43 -12.75 21.06 6.94
CA LYS A 43 -12.13 20.02 6.10
C LYS A 43 -13.13 19.38 5.13
N VAL A 44 -13.85 20.22 4.39
CA VAL A 44 -14.85 19.76 3.42
C VAL A 44 -14.18 19.44 2.09
N MET A 45 -14.45 18.24 1.57
CA MET A 45 -14.01 17.82 0.25
C MET A 45 -14.83 18.53 -0.84
N ARG A 46 -14.14 19.27 -1.72
CA ARG A 46 -14.69 19.80 -2.97
C ARG A 46 -14.17 18.96 -4.13
N ARG A 47 -15.10 18.36 -4.88
CA ARG A 47 -14.86 17.46 -6.02
C ARG A 47 -15.34 18.08 -7.33
N HIS A 48 -15.20 17.33 -8.43
CA HIS A 48 -15.70 17.73 -9.75
C HIS A 48 -15.05 19.02 -10.28
N MET A 49 -13.76 19.20 -10.01
CA MET A 49 -12.98 20.30 -10.53
C MET A 49 -12.09 19.83 -11.68
N SER A 50 -11.78 20.72 -12.61
CA SER A 50 -10.82 20.49 -13.69
C SER A 50 -9.98 21.74 -13.91
N PHE A 51 -8.75 21.56 -14.38
CA PHE A 51 -7.77 22.62 -14.59
C PHE A 51 -7.04 22.38 -15.89
N GLN A 52 -6.73 23.45 -16.62
CA GLN A 52 -6.03 23.36 -17.91
C GLN A 52 -4.69 22.63 -17.79
N ASP A 53 -3.92 22.96 -16.76
CA ASP A 53 -2.54 22.52 -16.58
C ASP A 53 -2.11 22.55 -15.10
N ASN A 54 -0.90 22.07 -14.84
CA ASN A 54 -0.31 22.04 -13.51
C ASN A 54 -0.07 23.44 -12.92
N GLU A 55 0.16 24.47 -13.74
CA GLU A 55 0.35 25.84 -13.24
C GLU A 55 -0.96 26.40 -12.65
N ALA A 56 -2.09 26.16 -13.31
CA ALA A 56 -3.40 26.54 -12.81
C ALA A 56 -3.73 25.84 -11.47
N ILE A 57 -3.37 24.56 -11.33
CA ILE A 57 -3.51 23.80 -10.07
C ILE A 57 -2.65 24.42 -8.97
N ARG A 58 -1.36 24.66 -9.23
CA ARG A 58 -0.43 25.27 -8.27
C ARG A 58 -0.90 26.64 -7.80
N LYS A 59 -1.38 27.48 -8.72
CA LYS A 59 -1.97 28.78 -8.40
C LYS A 59 -3.23 28.63 -7.52
N TYR A 60 -4.09 27.65 -7.81
CA TYR A 60 -5.26 27.38 -6.99
C TYR A 60 -4.87 26.96 -5.57
N ILE A 61 -3.90 26.06 -5.43
CA ILE A 61 -3.38 25.61 -4.12
C ILE A 61 -2.83 26.78 -3.32
N LEU A 62 -2.01 27.65 -3.91
CA LEU A 62 -1.47 28.84 -3.23
C LEU A 62 -2.56 29.80 -2.75
N ASN A 63 -3.62 29.98 -3.53
CA ASN A 63 -4.70 30.91 -3.19
C ASN A 63 -5.68 30.34 -2.14
N ASN A 64 -5.80 29.01 -2.03
CA ASN A 64 -6.83 28.37 -1.21
C ASN A 64 -6.27 27.56 -0.04
N LEU A 65 -4.99 27.21 -0.07
CA LEU A 65 -4.25 26.41 0.93
C LEU A 65 -5.04 25.17 1.39
N PRO A 66 -5.30 24.21 0.48
CA PRO A 66 -6.02 22.99 0.82
C PRO A 66 -5.26 22.13 1.82
N TRP A 67 -6.01 21.48 2.71
CA TRP A 67 -5.51 20.48 3.65
C TRP A 67 -5.04 19.22 2.94
N ASP A 68 -5.75 18.81 1.90
CA ASP A 68 -5.43 17.65 1.08
C ASP A 68 -5.83 17.92 -0.37
N ALA A 69 -5.11 17.35 -1.32
CA ALA A 69 -5.33 17.51 -2.74
C ALA A 69 -5.25 16.15 -3.44
N PHE A 70 -6.13 15.93 -4.41
CA PHE A 70 -6.32 14.66 -5.08
C PHE A 70 -6.54 14.85 -6.58
N HIS A 71 -6.21 13.82 -7.36
CA HIS A 71 -6.60 13.72 -8.77
C HIS A 71 -7.15 12.32 -9.07
N SER A 72 -7.96 12.18 -10.11
CA SER A 72 -8.47 10.89 -10.57
C SER A 72 -7.39 10.05 -11.25
N CYS A 73 -7.52 8.73 -11.08
CA CYS A 73 -6.81 7.72 -11.89
C CYS A 73 -7.41 7.59 -13.29
N SER A 74 -8.71 7.85 -13.45
CA SER A 74 -9.35 7.91 -14.76
C SER A 74 -9.08 9.23 -15.46
N VAL A 75 -9.05 9.14 -16.79
CA VAL A 75 -9.10 10.27 -17.70
C VAL A 75 -10.50 10.32 -18.31
N TYR A 76 -11.14 11.46 -18.21
CA TYR A 76 -12.54 11.69 -18.55
C TYR A 76 -12.70 12.66 -19.70
N GLU A 77 -13.80 12.54 -20.44
CA GLU A 77 -14.17 13.56 -21.42
C GLU A 77 -14.65 14.84 -20.73
N PHE A 78 -15.45 14.70 -19.67
CA PHE A 78 -16.08 15.79 -18.90
C PHE A 78 -15.79 15.64 -17.39
N PRO A 79 -14.56 15.91 -16.92
CA PRO A 79 -14.15 15.66 -15.53
C PRO A 79 -14.95 16.44 -14.46
N GLU A 80 -15.54 17.59 -14.81
CA GLU A 80 -16.38 18.40 -13.93
C GLU A 80 -17.82 17.89 -13.76
N ASN A 81 -18.26 16.90 -14.55
CA ASN A 81 -19.61 16.38 -14.44
C ASN A 81 -19.79 15.42 -13.26
N PRO A 82 -21.05 15.14 -12.85
CA PRO A 82 -21.39 13.98 -12.05
C PRO A 82 -20.88 12.68 -12.68
N ILE A 83 -20.62 11.66 -11.85
CA ILE A 83 -19.92 10.42 -12.24
C ILE A 83 -20.54 9.76 -13.48
N ASP A 84 -21.87 9.66 -13.52
CA ASP A 84 -22.65 9.07 -14.62
C ASP A 84 -22.53 9.82 -15.95
N LYS A 85 -22.00 11.05 -15.94
CA LYS A 85 -21.87 11.94 -17.10
C LYS A 85 -20.42 12.37 -17.38
N LYS A 86 -19.42 11.77 -16.73
CA LYS A 86 -18.01 12.11 -16.97
C LYS A 86 -17.48 11.54 -18.29
N ASN A 87 -17.97 10.36 -18.69
CA ASN A 87 -17.46 9.53 -19.78
C ASN A 87 -15.96 9.21 -19.64
N ILE A 88 -15.61 7.99 -19.22
CA ILE A 88 -14.22 7.56 -19.11
C ILE A 88 -13.63 7.39 -20.52
N ILE A 89 -12.49 8.02 -20.78
CA ILE A 89 -11.70 7.81 -22.00
C ILE A 89 -10.75 6.62 -21.81
N TRP A 90 -10.02 6.60 -20.70
CA TRP A 90 -9.26 5.44 -20.23
C TRP A 90 -9.03 5.53 -18.72
N ASN A 91 -8.65 4.39 -18.14
CA ASN A 91 -8.26 4.31 -16.74
C ASN A 91 -6.77 4.05 -16.59
N GLU A 92 -6.17 4.65 -15.57
CA GLU A 92 -4.99 4.07 -14.94
C GLU A 92 -5.40 3.18 -13.78
N ILE A 93 -4.43 2.43 -13.27
CA ILE A 93 -4.60 1.61 -12.08
C ILE A 93 -3.71 2.15 -10.96
N ALA A 94 -4.27 2.18 -9.76
CA ALA A 94 -3.56 2.54 -8.55
C ALA A 94 -3.68 1.41 -7.54
N PHE A 95 -2.59 1.18 -6.84
CA PHE A 95 -2.50 0.26 -5.73
C PHE A 95 -2.11 1.06 -4.49
N ASP A 96 -2.72 0.75 -3.36
CA ASP A 96 -2.37 1.33 -2.06
C ASP A 96 -1.87 0.21 -1.15
N ILE A 97 -0.72 0.43 -0.52
CA ILE A 97 -0.14 -0.47 0.47
C ILE A 97 0.01 0.32 1.75
N ASP A 98 -0.77 -0.03 2.76
CA ASP A 98 -0.81 0.65 4.05
C ASP A 98 -0.19 -0.25 5.12
N ALA A 99 0.59 0.34 6.03
CA ALA A 99 1.21 -0.37 7.15
C ALA A 99 0.18 -1.15 7.99
N LYS A 100 -1.05 -0.64 8.12
CA LYS A 100 -2.11 -1.34 8.86
C LYS A 100 -2.39 -2.75 8.29
N ASP A 101 -2.30 -2.91 6.97
CA ASP A 101 -2.59 -4.17 6.27
C ASP A 101 -1.43 -5.17 6.41
N LEU A 102 -0.26 -4.71 6.89
CA LEU A 102 0.88 -5.54 7.26
C LEU A 102 0.87 -5.95 8.75
N GLY A 103 -0.19 -5.62 9.50
CA GLY A 103 -0.24 -5.83 10.95
C GLY A 103 0.77 -4.97 11.70
N CYS A 104 1.20 -3.85 11.11
CA CYS A 104 2.08 -2.91 11.76
C CYS A 104 1.26 -1.99 12.67
N GLU A 105 1.36 -2.22 13.98
CA GLU A 105 0.80 -1.33 14.99
C GLU A 105 1.80 -0.20 15.27
N GLY A 106 1.42 1.04 14.96
CA GLY A 106 2.19 2.21 15.33
C GLY A 106 2.18 2.45 16.85
N GLU A 107 2.95 3.43 17.29
CA GLU A 107 2.93 3.86 18.68
C GLU A 107 1.71 4.76 18.93
N VAL A 108 0.89 4.37 19.90
CA VAL A 108 -0.31 5.14 20.27
C VAL A 108 0.01 6.07 21.43
N TYR A 109 -0.29 7.35 21.23
CA TYR A 109 -0.18 8.41 22.22
C TYR A 109 -1.54 9.03 22.47
N TRP A 110 -1.77 9.50 23.69
CA TRP A 110 -2.97 10.19 24.10
C TRP A 110 -2.60 11.61 24.49
N ILE A 111 -3.11 12.59 23.75
CA ILE A 111 -2.75 14.00 23.90
C ILE A 111 -3.94 14.77 24.47
N CYS A 112 -3.73 15.52 25.54
CA CYS A 112 -4.77 16.38 26.11
C CYS A 112 -4.99 17.63 25.26
N ASP A 113 -6.22 17.83 24.78
CA ASP A 113 -6.57 18.97 23.92
C ASP A 113 -6.46 20.34 24.61
N ARG A 114 -6.42 20.37 25.95
CA ARG A 114 -6.34 21.62 26.72
C ARG A 114 -4.93 21.99 27.14
N CYS A 115 -4.17 21.05 27.72
CA CYS A 115 -2.85 21.33 28.31
C CYS A 115 -1.67 20.70 27.55
N GLY A 116 -1.94 19.90 26.50
CA GLY A 116 -0.90 19.26 25.70
C GLY A 116 -0.17 18.10 26.38
N GLU A 117 -0.64 17.63 27.54
CA GLU A 117 -0.08 16.47 28.23
C GLU A 117 -0.11 15.24 27.31
N VAL A 118 1.01 14.51 27.21
CA VAL A 118 1.17 13.34 26.35
C VAL A 118 1.29 12.08 27.21
N LEU A 119 0.43 11.10 26.97
CA LEU A 119 0.40 9.84 27.70
C LEU A 119 0.61 8.65 26.76
N LYS A 120 1.30 7.61 27.23
CA LYS A 120 1.47 6.34 26.50
C LYS A 120 0.38 5.31 26.78
N LYS A 121 -0.59 5.65 27.64
CA LYS A 121 -1.72 4.80 28.00
C LYS A 121 -2.99 5.62 27.93
N GLY A 122 -4.04 5.04 27.35
CA GLY A 122 -5.36 5.64 27.34
C GLY A 122 -5.92 5.72 28.75
N LEU A 123 -6.17 6.94 29.21
CA LEU A 123 -6.94 7.21 30.42
C LEU A 123 -8.28 7.83 30.02
N GLN A 124 -9.29 7.75 30.88
CA GLN A 124 -10.59 8.39 30.60
C GLN A 124 -10.48 9.92 30.54
N LYS A 125 -9.58 10.50 31.34
CA LYS A 125 -9.36 11.96 31.43
C LYS A 125 -7.89 12.27 31.65
N CYS A 126 -7.48 13.47 31.24
CA CYS A 126 -6.14 13.99 31.47
C CYS A 126 -5.84 14.09 32.99
N PRO A 127 -4.75 13.48 33.49
CA PRO A 127 -4.43 13.49 34.92
C PRO A 127 -4.06 14.88 35.45
N ARG A 128 -3.73 15.82 34.55
CA ARG A 128 -3.28 17.17 34.91
C ARG A 128 -4.41 18.20 34.97
N CYS A 129 -5.45 18.05 34.15
CA CYS A 129 -6.51 19.07 34.04
C CYS A 129 -7.92 18.50 33.81
N GLU A 130 -8.07 17.18 33.92
CA GLU A 130 -9.34 16.44 33.78
C GLU A 130 -10.06 16.58 32.43
N ASN A 131 -9.39 17.18 31.44
CA ASN A 131 -9.92 17.33 30.08
C ASN A 131 -9.86 16.02 29.29
N GLU A 132 -10.56 15.99 28.16
CA GLU A 132 -10.51 14.88 27.21
C GLU A 132 -9.11 14.69 26.60
N LEU A 133 -8.84 13.44 26.24
CA LEU A 133 -7.61 12.99 25.60
C LEU A 133 -7.94 12.50 24.19
N ARG A 134 -7.19 12.98 23.20
CA ARG A 134 -7.27 12.53 21.83
C ARG A 134 -6.21 11.47 21.56
N GLU A 135 -6.63 10.35 20.97
CA GLU A 135 -5.73 9.32 20.50
C GLU A 135 -4.99 9.77 19.22
N VAL A 136 -3.68 9.50 19.16
CA VAL A 136 -2.81 9.77 18.02
C VAL A 136 -1.93 8.56 17.79
N ASN A 137 -1.96 8.03 16.58
CA ASN A 137 -1.12 6.90 16.17
C ASN A 137 0.06 7.42 15.36
N PHE A 138 1.28 7.05 15.75
CA PHE A 138 2.50 7.34 15.04
C PHE A 138 3.08 6.07 14.44
N ILE A 139 3.21 6.04 13.11
CA ILE A 139 3.89 4.96 12.43
C ILE A 139 5.39 4.97 12.79
N THR A 140 5.96 3.79 13.04
CA THR A 140 7.40 3.65 13.31
C THR A 140 8.19 3.54 12.02
N SER A 141 9.49 3.91 12.05
CA SER A 141 10.38 3.76 10.89
C SER A 141 10.44 2.32 10.39
N THR A 142 10.47 1.34 11.31
CA THR A 142 10.43 -0.08 10.98
C THR A 142 9.16 -0.46 10.22
N CYS A 143 8.02 0.13 10.55
CA CYS A 143 6.77 -0.12 9.83
C CYS A 143 6.81 0.50 8.43
N ILE A 144 7.29 1.75 8.30
CA ILE A 144 7.49 2.40 6.98
C ILE A 144 8.40 1.54 6.10
N GLU A 145 9.52 1.05 6.63
CA GLU A 145 10.46 0.17 5.92
C GLU A 145 9.78 -1.11 5.44
N LYS A 146 9.03 -1.80 6.31
CA LYS A 146 8.26 -3.00 5.93
C LYS A 146 7.24 -2.72 4.82
N THR A 147 6.51 -1.61 4.92
CA THR A 147 5.54 -1.20 3.91
C THR A 147 6.24 -0.87 2.58
N TYR A 148 7.41 -0.24 2.64
CA TYR A 148 8.22 0.06 1.46
C TYR A 148 8.75 -1.22 0.79
N GLU A 149 9.20 -2.22 1.56
CA GLU A 149 9.58 -3.53 1.02
C GLU A 149 8.41 -4.18 0.27
N LYS A 150 7.19 -4.11 0.82
CA LYS A 150 5.99 -4.61 0.12
C LYS A 150 5.65 -3.81 -1.14
N ALA A 151 5.86 -2.50 -1.16
CA ALA A 151 5.73 -1.71 -2.38
C ALA A 151 6.75 -2.11 -3.46
N LYS A 152 7.99 -2.44 -3.07
CA LYS A 152 8.98 -2.97 -4.02
C LYS A 152 8.58 -4.34 -4.56
N GLU A 153 8.04 -5.23 -3.71
CA GLU A 153 7.51 -6.52 -4.18
C GLU A 153 6.38 -6.34 -5.19
N LEU A 154 5.48 -5.36 -4.98
CA LEU A 154 4.44 -5.02 -5.94
C LEU A 154 5.03 -4.57 -7.27
N VAL A 155 5.95 -3.61 -7.26
CA VAL A 155 6.59 -3.08 -8.47
C VAL A 155 7.32 -4.19 -9.23
N PHE A 156 8.03 -5.05 -8.51
CA PHE A 156 8.69 -6.20 -9.10
C PHE A 156 7.69 -7.15 -9.77
N SER A 157 6.55 -7.43 -9.14
CA SER A 157 5.49 -8.27 -9.73
C SER A 157 4.88 -7.59 -10.97
N LEU A 158 4.62 -6.28 -10.93
CA LEU A 158 4.13 -5.53 -12.09
C LEU A 158 5.09 -5.62 -13.29
N ILE A 159 6.40 -5.54 -13.05
CA ILE A 159 7.40 -5.64 -14.11
C ILE A 159 7.54 -7.08 -14.62
N GLU A 160 7.78 -8.02 -13.71
CA GLU A 160 8.17 -9.39 -14.08
C GLU A 160 6.99 -10.28 -14.45
N ASP A 161 5.84 -10.10 -13.78
CA ASP A 161 4.67 -10.97 -13.95
C ASP A 161 3.67 -10.37 -14.94
N PHE A 162 3.50 -9.04 -14.93
CA PHE A 162 2.57 -8.33 -15.81
C PHE A 162 3.24 -7.66 -17.02
N GLY A 163 4.57 -7.65 -17.08
CA GLY A 163 5.32 -7.09 -18.22
C GLY A 163 5.24 -5.57 -18.35
N ILE A 164 4.93 -4.87 -17.25
CA ILE A 164 4.81 -3.41 -17.23
C ILE A 164 6.20 -2.78 -17.25
N SER A 165 6.40 -1.75 -18.08
CA SER A 165 7.67 -1.02 -18.11
C SER A 165 7.84 -0.20 -16.84
N GLU A 166 9.05 -0.17 -16.27
CA GLU A 166 9.38 0.65 -15.10
C GLU A 166 9.01 2.13 -15.28
N LYS A 167 9.10 2.66 -16.52
CA LYS A 167 8.73 4.04 -16.84
C LYS A 167 7.22 4.33 -16.75
N GLU A 168 6.40 3.29 -16.82
CA GLU A 168 4.94 3.38 -16.69
C GLU A 168 4.50 3.34 -15.22
N ILE A 169 5.42 3.01 -14.29
CA ILE A 169 5.17 2.86 -12.86
C ILE A 169 5.68 4.09 -12.12
N LYS A 170 4.85 4.65 -11.24
CA LYS A 170 5.23 5.72 -10.32
C LYS A 170 4.88 5.33 -8.90
N ILE A 171 5.78 5.59 -7.97
CA ILE A 171 5.61 5.26 -6.55
C ILE A 171 5.65 6.55 -5.75
N PHE A 172 4.70 6.71 -4.84
CA PHE A 172 4.62 7.86 -3.96
C PHE A 172 4.40 7.41 -2.52
N TYR A 173 5.10 8.04 -1.60
CA TYR A 173 4.72 7.95 -0.19
C TYR A 173 3.38 8.68 0.02
N SER A 174 2.41 8.05 0.68
CA SER A 174 1.07 8.61 0.89
C SER A 174 1.05 9.83 1.83
N GLY A 175 2.18 10.10 2.49
CA GLY A 175 2.34 11.15 3.48
C GLY A 175 1.90 10.73 4.89
N HIS A 176 1.49 9.47 5.10
CA HIS A 176 1.03 9.01 6.42
C HIS A 176 1.51 7.60 6.77
N MET A 177 0.90 6.55 6.21
CA MET A 177 1.16 5.16 6.65
C MET A 177 1.50 4.21 5.50
N GLY A 178 1.59 4.70 4.26
CA GLY A 178 1.60 3.82 3.11
C GLY A 178 2.26 4.39 1.87
N PHE A 179 2.18 3.60 0.81
CA PHE A 179 2.69 3.95 -0.52
C PHE A 179 1.59 3.73 -1.55
N HIS A 180 1.46 4.70 -2.46
CA HIS A 180 0.65 4.56 -3.65
C HIS A 180 1.55 4.15 -4.82
N VAL A 181 1.19 3.08 -5.52
CA VAL A 181 1.82 2.69 -6.79
C VAL A 181 0.82 2.94 -7.90
N TYR A 182 1.21 3.77 -8.85
CA TYR A 182 0.39 4.19 -9.97
C TYR A 182 0.98 3.65 -11.27
N VAL A 183 0.11 3.15 -12.15
CA VAL A 183 0.53 2.57 -13.42
C VAL A 183 -0.28 3.16 -14.58
N ASP A 184 0.39 3.91 -15.44
CA ASP A 184 -0.10 4.34 -16.76
C ASP A 184 0.48 3.42 -17.83
N ALA A 185 -0.12 2.24 -17.95
CA ALA A 185 0.24 1.27 -18.97
C ALA A 185 -0.92 1.06 -19.93
N GLN A 186 -0.61 0.95 -21.23
CA GLN A 186 -1.62 0.77 -22.27
C GLN A 186 -2.52 -0.46 -21.99
N VAL A 187 -1.94 -1.52 -21.44
CA VAL A 187 -2.65 -2.78 -21.15
C VAL A 187 -3.74 -2.64 -20.10
N PHE A 188 -3.69 -1.59 -19.26
CA PHE A 188 -4.65 -1.35 -18.18
C PHE A 188 -5.70 -0.27 -18.52
N ARG A 189 -5.64 0.31 -19.71
CA ARG A 189 -6.52 1.44 -20.09
C ARG A 189 -7.99 1.10 -20.15
N GLU A 190 -8.30 -0.11 -20.57
CA GLU A 190 -9.66 -0.57 -20.90
C GLU A 190 -10.09 -1.78 -20.05
N ILE A 191 -9.32 -2.13 -19.00
CA ILE A 191 -9.68 -3.27 -18.15
C ILE A 191 -10.91 -2.95 -17.30
N SER A 192 -11.82 -3.91 -17.26
CA SER A 192 -13.04 -3.91 -16.46
C SER A 192 -12.76 -4.11 -14.97
N GLN A 193 -13.78 -3.86 -14.15
CA GLN A 193 -13.73 -4.17 -12.71
C GLN A 193 -13.48 -5.66 -12.42
N ASP A 194 -13.98 -6.57 -13.27
CA ASP A 194 -13.74 -8.00 -13.10
C ASP A 194 -12.28 -8.35 -13.40
N GLU A 195 -11.68 -7.80 -14.45
CA GLU A 195 -10.24 -7.96 -14.73
C GLU A 195 -9.35 -7.33 -13.64
N ARG A 196 -9.76 -6.19 -13.07
CA ARG A 196 -9.10 -5.61 -11.89
C ARG A 196 -9.16 -6.55 -10.69
N ARG A 197 -10.27 -7.27 -10.51
CA ARG A 197 -10.42 -8.27 -9.45
C ARG A 197 -9.46 -9.43 -9.63
N GLU A 198 -9.26 -9.92 -10.85
CA GLU A 198 -8.26 -10.95 -11.15
C GLU A 198 -6.82 -10.50 -10.80
N ILE A 199 -6.47 -9.23 -11.08
CA ILE A 199 -5.18 -8.65 -10.66
C ILE A 199 -5.06 -8.65 -9.13
N ILE A 200 -6.12 -8.23 -8.43
CA ILE A 200 -6.18 -8.22 -6.97
C ILE A 200 -5.99 -9.65 -6.42
N ASP A 201 -6.71 -10.62 -6.96
CA ASP A 201 -6.67 -12.01 -6.50
C ASP A 201 -5.31 -12.67 -6.79
N PHE A 202 -4.64 -12.31 -7.89
CA PHE A 202 -3.27 -12.71 -8.20
C PHE A 202 -2.25 -12.14 -7.20
N LEU A 203 -2.40 -10.87 -6.80
CA LEU A 203 -1.47 -10.22 -5.87
C LEU A 203 -1.67 -10.70 -4.42
N LEU A 204 -2.93 -10.92 -4.02
CA LEU A 204 -3.32 -11.41 -2.69
C LEU A 204 -3.28 -12.94 -2.55
N LEU A 205 -3.12 -13.66 -3.65
CA LEU A 205 -3.12 -15.12 -3.72
C LEU A 205 -4.41 -15.74 -3.13
N ASN A 206 -5.56 -15.11 -3.40
CA ASN A 206 -6.84 -15.53 -2.79
C ASN A 206 -7.29 -16.91 -3.27
N GLU A 207 -6.97 -17.29 -4.50
CA GLU A 207 -7.37 -18.57 -5.09
C GLU A 207 -6.40 -19.72 -4.79
N LEU A 208 -5.21 -19.43 -4.23
CA LEU A 208 -4.16 -20.43 -4.08
C LEU A 208 -4.27 -21.17 -2.73
N GLN A 209 -4.79 -22.40 -2.77
CA GLN A 209 -4.97 -23.21 -1.57
C GLN A 209 -3.71 -24.02 -1.20
N PRO A 210 -3.15 -23.90 0.02
CA PRO A 210 -1.96 -24.62 0.44
C PRO A 210 -2.11 -26.16 0.38
N SER A 211 -3.32 -26.67 0.61
CA SER A 211 -3.64 -28.09 0.57
C SER A 211 -3.50 -28.69 -0.83
N LEU A 212 -3.76 -27.91 -1.88
CA LEU A 212 -3.62 -28.35 -3.26
C LEU A 212 -2.14 -28.60 -3.58
N LEU A 213 -1.25 -27.69 -3.15
CA LEU A 213 0.19 -27.81 -3.41
C LEU A 213 0.82 -29.04 -2.75
N VAL A 214 0.36 -29.43 -1.56
CA VAL A 214 0.89 -30.60 -0.83
C VAL A 214 0.32 -31.92 -1.37
N THR A 215 -0.96 -31.93 -1.75
CA THR A 215 -1.66 -33.13 -2.23
C THR A 215 -1.07 -33.59 -3.57
N PHE A 216 -0.71 -32.66 -4.44
CA PHE A 216 -0.08 -32.96 -5.71
C PHE A 216 1.45 -32.90 -5.62
N SER A 217 2.06 -33.73 -4.76
CA SER A 217 3.51 -33.76 -4.53
C SER A 217 4.39 -34.08 -5.77
N GLN A 218 3.76 -34.46 -6.89
CA GLN A 218 4.40 -34.61 -8.20
C GLN A 218 4.53 -33.28 -8.97
N LEU A 219 3.87 -32.21 -8.52
CA LEU A 219 3.99 -30.88 -9.12
C LEU A 219 5.37 -30.30 -8.85
N GLN A 220 5.96 -29.75 -9.90
CA GLN A 220 7.14 -28.91 -9.80
C GLN A 220 6.69 -27.46 -9.66
N VAL A 221 7.10 -26.81 -8.56
CA VAL A 221 6.93 -25.36 -8.43
C VAL A 221 8.02 -24.71 -9.27
N LYS A 222 7.63 -23.99 -10.32
CA LYS A 222 8.59 -23.29 -11.17
C LYS A 222 9.06 -22.01 -10.48
N ASN A 223 10.35 -21.69 -10.61
CA ASN A 223 10.96 -20.47 -10.05
C ASN A 223 10.67 -19.23 -10.92
N ILE A 224 9.39 -18.99 -11.21
CA ILE A 224 8.86 -17.84 -11.97
C ILE A 224 7.62 -17.30 -11.28
N GLY A 225 7.35 -16.00 -11.42
CA GLY A 225 6.25 -15.28 -10.80
C GLY A 225 5.87 -15.71 -9.39
N VAL A 226 4.63 -16.15 -9.18
CA VAL A 226 4.16 -16.61 -7.86
C VAL A 226 5.04 -17.73 -7.29
N GLY A 227 5.46 -18.68 -8.13
CA GLY A 227 6.36 -19.75 -7.70
C GLY A 227 7.71 -19.23 -7.21
N ARG A 228 8.27 -18.19 -7.85
CA ARG A 228 9.48 -17.49 -7.38
C ARG A 228 9.26 -16.87 -5.99
N ARG A 229 8.13 -16.18 -5.77
CA ARG A 229 7.77 -15.59 -4.46
C ARG A 229 7.70 -16.65 -3.37
N VAL A 230 7.00 -17.75 -3.64
CA VAL A 230 6.83 -18.86 -2.69
C VAL A 230 8.16 -19.55 -2.40
N ILE A 231 8.95 -19.89 -3.42
CA ILE A 231 10.27 -20.52 -3.28
C ILE A 231 11.19 -19.64 -2.43
N SER A 232 11.24 -18.33 -2.71
CA SER A 232 12.06 -17.38 -1.96
C SER A 232 11.68 -17.35 -0.47
N ASN A 233 10.38 -17.28 -0.17
CA ASN A 233 9.91 -17.27 1.22
C ASN A 233 10.07 -18.62 1.92
N MET A 234 9.95 -19.75 1.20
CA MET A 234 10.31 -21.07 1.75
C MET A 234 11.79 -21.10 2.12
N ILE A 235 12.69 -20.58 1.27
CA ILE A 235 14.13 -20.50 1.58
C ILE A 235 14.36 -19.67 2.83
N LYS A 236 13.74 -18.48 2.96
CA LYS A 236 13.86 -17.63 4.17
C LYS A 236 13.45 -18.38 5.45
N ILE A 237 12.36 -19.16 5.40
CA ILE A 237 11.92 -19.98 6.54
C ILE A 237 12.95 -21.06 6.89
N ILE A 238 13.53 -21.72 5.90
CA ILE A 238 14.57 -22.75 6.11
C ILE A 238 15.90 -22.14 6.56
N GLU A 239 16.19 -20.90 6.15
CA GLU A 239 17.40 -20.18 6.54
C GLU A 239 17.40 -19.76 8.01
N SER A 240 16.24 -19.33 8.52
CA SER A 240 16.07 -18.87 9.89
C SER A 240 14.83 -19.48 10.57
N PRO A 241 14.77 -20.81 10.75
CA PRO A 241 13.57 -21.50 11.24
C PRO A 241 13.16 -21.10 12.66
N THR A 242 14.11 -20.60 13.46
CA THR A 242 13.87 -20.10 14.82
C THR A 242 13.02 -18.83 14.88
N ASP A 243 12.96 -18.07 13.79
CA ASP A 243 12.22 -16.80 13.73
C ASP A 243 10.70 -17.03 13.62
N TYR A 244 10.27 -18.29 13.42
CA TYR A 244 8.89 -18.64 13.10
C TYR A 244 8.23 -19.49 14.18
N VAL A 245 7.29 -18.89 14.91
CA VAL A 245 6.59 -19.47 16.07
C VAL A 245 5.79 -20.74 15.76
N PHE A 246 5.39 -20.96 14.49
CA PHE A 246 4.62 -22.15 14.10
C PHE A 246 5.45 -23.46 14.05
N LEU A 247 6.79 -23.34 14.13
CA LEU A 247 7.72 -24.46 14.17
C LEU A 247 8.09 -24.77 15.62
N ASP A 248 7.86 -26.01 16.05
CA ASP A 248 8.34 -26.50 17.34
C ASP A 248 9.84 -26.84 17.29
N GLU A 249 10.47 -26.98 18.45
CA GLU A 249 11.91 -27.27 18.55
C GLU A 249 12.34 -28.52 17.78
N ILE A 250 11.46 -29.53 17.70
CA ILE A 250 11.74 -30.78 16.99
C ILE A 250 11.79 -30.50 15.48
N SER A 251 10.82 -29.73 14.97
CA SER A 251 10.75 -29.32 13.57
C SER A 251 11.94 -28.44 13.19
N VAL A 252 12.32 -27.49 14.04
CA VAL A 252 13.50 -26.63 13.85
C VAL A 252 14.77 -27.48 13.74
N LYS A 253 15.04 -28.36 14.72
CA LYS A 253 16.20 -29.26 14.68
C LYS A 253 16.24 -30.11 13.42
N LYS A 254 15.07 -30.62 13.00
CA LYS A 254 14.94 -31.43 11.78
C LYS A 254 15.27 -30.64 10.51
N ILE A 255 14.85 -29.37 10.44
CA ILE A 255 15.15 -28.46 9.34
C ILE A 255 16.65 -28.14 9.31
N GLU A 256 17.23 -27.75 10.45
CA GLU A 256 18.64 -27.36 10.55
C GLU A 256 19.59 -28.50 10.15
N GLN A 257 19.29 -29.74 10.58
CA GLN A 257 20.08 -30.91 10.21
C GLN A 257 20.13 -31.17 8.69
N ARG A 258 19.11 -30.74 7.95
CA ARG A 258 18.95 -30.99 6.50
C ARG A 258 18.93 -29.72 5.68
N LYS A 259 19.38 -28.60 6.25
CA LYS A 259 19.21 -27.24 5.70
C LYS A 259 19.65 -27.12 4.25
N ASN A 260 20.87 -27.56 3.94
CA ASN A 260 21.45 -27.44 2.59
C ASN A 260 20.68 -28.29 1.56
N GLU A 261 20.30 -29.51 1.92
CA GLU A 261 19.52 -30.42 1.07
C GLU A 261 18.11 -29.89 0.82
N LEU A 262 17.50 -29.26 1.83
CA LEU A 262 16.21 -28.60 1.70
C LEU A 262 16.29 -27.40 0.75
N ILE A 263 17.29 -26.54 0.92
CA ILE A 263 17.48 -25.36 0.06
C ILE A 263 17.71 -25.77 -1.39
N SER A 264 18.55 -26.78 -1.67
CA SER A 264 18.75 -27.26 -3.05
C SER A 264 17.45 -27.83 -3.63
N SER A 265 16.73 -28.65 -2.86
CA SER A 265 15.45 -29.22 -3.28
C SER A 265 14.39 -28.16 -3.58
N ILE A 266 14.35 -27.08 -2.77
CA ILE A 266 13.44 -25.94 -2.96
C ILE A 266 13.79 -25.16 -4.23
N LYS A 267 15.08 -24.89 -4.47
CA LYS A 267 15.55 -24.20 -5.69
C LYS A 267 15.23 -24.99 -6.97
N GLU A 268 15.28 -26.32 -6.91
CA GLU A 268 14.91 -27.22 -8.01
C GLU A 268 13.38 -27.37 -8.17
N GLY A 269 12.59 -26.89 -7.21
CA GLY A 269 11.13 -27.01 -7.20
C GLY A 269 10.63 -28.42 -6.87
N SER A 270 11.46 -29.28 -6.26
CA SER A 270 11.18 -30.68 -6.00
C SER A 270 10.40 -30.90 -4.70
N LEU A 271 9.06 -30.72 -4.76
CA LEU A 271 8.18 -30.92 -3.60
C LEU A 271 8.23 -32.35 -3.06
N LYS A 272 8.39 -33.36 -3.92
CA LYS A 272 8.52 -34.77 -3.52
C LYS A 272 9.72 -34.99 -2.59
N LEU A 273 10.88 -34.42 -2.91
CA LEU A 273 12.08 -34.57 -2.11
C LEU A 273 11.90 -33.86 -0.76
N ILE A 274 11.42 -32.61 -0.77
CA ILE A 274 11.13 -31.85 0.45
C ILE A 274 10.14 -32.59 1.34
N LEU A 275 9.09 -33.19 0.75
CA LEU A 275 8.11 -33.99 1.48
C LEU A 275 8.75 -35.20 2.16
N SER A 276 9.68 -35.88 1.50
CA SER A 276 10.39 -37.03 2.11
C SER A 276 11.29 -36.59 3.27
N LEU A 277 11.91 -35.41 3.18
CA LEU A 277 12.81 -34.87 4.20
C LEU A 277 12.05 -34.38 5.43
N LEU A 278 10.98 -33.60 5.25
CA LEU A 278 10.27 -32.93 6.34
C LEU A 278 9.02 -33.70 6.81
N GLY A 279 8.38 -34.44 5.93
CA GLY A 279 7.06 -35.01 6.16
C GLY A 279 5.94 -34.00 5.91
N GLN A 280 4.73 -34.52 5.65
CA GLN A 280 3.60 -33.74 5.15
C GLN A 280 3.18 -32.61 6.10
N ARG A 281 3.18 -32.87 7.42
CA ARG A 281 2.72 -31.89 8.42
C ARG A 281 3.59 -30.64 8.46
N ILE A 282 4.91 -30.79 8.47
CA ILE A 282 5.86 -29.67 8.54
C ILE A 282 5.84 -28.93 7.20
N LEU A 283 5.93 -29.65 6.08
CA LEU A 283 5.90 -29.05 4.74
C LEU A 283 4.64 -28.22 4.52
N LYS A 284 3.46 -28.72 4.92
CA LYS A 284 2.20 -27.97 4.81
C LYS A 284 2.26 -26.64 5.56
N ARG A 285 2.79 -26.62 6.78
CA ARG A 285 2.92 -25.39 7.58
C ARG A 285 3.90 -24.39 6.93
N ILE A 286 5.04 -24.88 6.43
CA ILE A 286 6.03 -24.04 5.74
C ILE A 286 5.41 -23.43 4.47
N ILE A 287 4.70 -24.23 3.67
CA ILE A 287 4.02 -23.73 2.46
C ILE A 287 2.94 -22.71 2.83
N GLN A 288 2.16 -22.96 3.88
CA GLN A 288 1.15 -22.02 4.38
C GLN A 288 1.78 -20.67 4.75
N GLU A 289 2.86 -20.68 5.52
CA GLU A 289 3.54 -19.45 5.90
C GLU A 289 4.19 -18.77 4.68
N ALA A 290 4.89 -19.53 3.83
CA ALA A 290 5.52 -18.99 2.64
C ALA A 290 4.50 -18.34 1.69
N LEU A 291 3.31 -18.92 1.55
CA LEU A 291 2.21 -18.33 0.79
C LEU A 291 1.72 -17.04 1.44
N SER A 292 1.52 -17.03 2.76
CA SER A 292 1.13 -15.84 3.52
C SER A 292 2.13 -14.69 3.31
N MET A 293 3.42 -14.98 3.45
CA MET A 293 4.51 -14.02 3.22
C MET A 293 4.61 -13.55 1.76
N SER A 294 4.16 -14.37 0.80
CA SER A 294 4.19 -14.06 -0.64
C SER A 294 3.04 -13.16 -1.10
N LYS A 295 2.04 -12.94 -0.25
CA LYS A 295 0.96 -11.99 -0.53
C LYS A 295 1.52 -10.56 -0.58
N ILE A 296 0.96 -9.78 -1.50
CA ILE A 296 1.23 -8.35 -1.63
C ILE A 296 -0.04 -7.64 -1.15
N PRO A 297 -0.06 -7.13 0.10
CA PRO A 297 -1.27 -6.66 0.76
C PRO A 297 -1.69 -5.28 0.27
N ILE A 298 -2.22 -5.23 -0.96
CA ILE A 298 -2.85 -4.03 -1.50
C ILE A 298 -4.26 -3.86 -0.92
N ASP A 299 -4.76 -2.62 -0.82
CA ASP A 299 -6.17 -2.35 -0.55
C ASP A 299 -7.00 -2.58 -1.84
N PRO A 300 -7.87 -3.61 -1.87
CA PRO A 300 -8.68 -3.94 -3.04
C PRO A 300 -9.59 -2.82 -3.50
N SER A 301 -10.10 -2.01 -2.57
CA SER A 301 -11.05 -0.93 -2.87
C SER A 301 -10.42 0.17 -3.72
N VAL A 302 -9.11 0.35 -3.62
CA VAL A 302 -8.36 1.33 -4.42
C VAL A 302 -8.24 0.86 -5.85
N THR A 303 -7.88 -0.41 -6.01
CA THR A 303 -7.55 -1.01 -7.29
C THR A 303 -8.80 -1.25 -8.13
N LEU A 304 -9.90 -1.63 -7.48
CA LEU A 304 -11.18 -1.95 -8.11
C LEU A 304 -11.95 -0.71 -8.58
N ASP A 305 -11.84 0.42 -7.86
CA ASP A 305 -12.60 1.64 -8.15
C ASP A 305 -12.05 2.36 -9.39
N GLU A 306 -12.80 2.30 -10.49
CA GLU A 306 -12.45 2.98 -11.74
C GLU A 306 -12.49 4.51 -11.61
N HIS A 307 -13.24 5.05 -10.66
CA HIS A 307 -13.36 6.48 -10.38
C HIS A 307 -12.49 6.95 -9.21
N ARG A 308 -11.51 6.12 -8.82
CA ARG A 308 -10.63 6.40 -7.68
C ARG A 308 -9.93 7.74 -7.86
N ILE A 309 -9.97 8.54 -6.79
CA ILE A 309 -9.09 9.70 -6.64
C ILE A 309 -7.97 9.33 -5.68
N ILE A 310 -6.75 9.72 -6.03
CA ILE A 310 -5.54 9.47 -5.25
C ILE A 310 -4.90 10.79 -4.86
N ARG A 311 -4.12 10.78 -3.77
CA ARG A 311 -3.42 11.97 -3.30
C ARG A 311 -2.48 12.47 -4.40
N MET A 312 -2.56 13.76 -4.66
CA MET A 312 -1.71 14.42 -5.64
C MET A 312 -0.26 14.43 -5.16
N PRO A 313 0.70 13.94 -5.98
CA PRO A 313 2.12 14.02 -5.65
C PRO A 313 2.57 15.44 -5.31
N GLY A 314 3.50 15.56 -4.36
CA GLY A 314 4.03 16.86 -3.92
C GLY A 314 3.07 17.71 -3.08
N THR A 315 1.99 17.13 -2.57
CA THR A 315 1.04 17.82 -1.69
C THR A 315 1.14 17.33 -0.25
N LEU A 316 0.80 18.19 0.71
CA LEU A 316 0.80 17.86 2.12
C LEU A 316 -0.36 16.93 2.47
N ASN A 317 -0.18 16.12 3.52
CA ASN A 317 -1.20 15.24 4.08
C ASN A 317 -1.67 15.80 5.42
N SER A 318 -2.96 16.08 5.57
CA SER A 318 -3.47 16.70 6.80
C SER A 318 -3.58 15.76 8.00
N LYS A 319 -3.22 14.48 7.83
CA LYS A 319 -3.14 13.48 8.89
C LYS A 319 -1.74 13.35 9.52
N SER A 320 -0.73 13.98 8.92
CA SER A 320 0.67 13.93 9.37
C SER A 320 1.19 15.27 9.87
#